data_AF-A0A5N5G0T9-F1
#
_entry.id   AF-A0A5N5G0T9-F1
#
_cell.length_a   1.000
_cell.length_b   1.000
_cell.length_c   1.000
_cell.angle_alpha   90.00
_cell.angle_beta   90.00
_cell.angle_gamma   90.00
#
_symmetry.space_group_name_H-M   'P 1'
#
loop_
_entity.id
_entity.type
_entity.pdbx_description
1 polymer ?
#
loop_
_entity_poly.entity_id
_entity_poly.type
_entity_poly.pdbx_seq_one_letter_code
_entity_poly.pdbx_strand_id
1 'polypeptide(L)'
;MLSKVFFSLCPSIRKAERESSVLKNGSMLLEDLIASCDGESNPICTYSADELVKATDNFHPSCLISEDSDFQVFRGFLDDRSVLIKKYFQERWLSEANATSMAIRDIIISMQMSTHKNALKLLGCCLEFSIPALVLEYAAKGVLDNHGGLGFSRSLPWKTRMLIANKVANALAYLHTAFPRPIIHRGLNPACIFLDDDYLPKLSDFSLSITIPPQQLHVEDDVKGTYRYLDPTYMATGYLTEKTDVYSFGVVLLVFLMGRKIQDVDQAAESVPEYVKLHASNGEYKTIVDPCILEEVGADEQAHQQLQDFLALALLCTKDEREERPCMIDVAKELVRIEKSILCY
;
A
#
# COMPACT_ATOMS: atom_id res chain seq x y z
N MET A 1 -5.11 -35.36 -15.92
CA MET A 1 -4.73 -35.46 -17.35
C MET A 1 -6.01 -35.33 -18.18
N LEU A 2 -5.96 -34.55 -19.27
CA LEU A 2 -7.07 -34.04 -20.12
C LEU A 2 -7.72 -32.75 -19.56
N SER A 3 -7.71 -31.59 -20.22
CA SER A 3 -7.17 -31.22 -21.54
C SER A 3 -6.87 -29.72 -21.57
N LYS A 4 -5.62 -29.38 -21.89
CA LYS A 4 -5.26 -28.06 -22.42
C LYS A 4 -6.03 -27.85 -23.72
N VAL A 5 -6.99 -26.94 -23.73
CA VAL A 5 -7.46 -26.31 -24.97
C VAL A 5 -7.17 -24.82 -24.84
N PHE A 6 -5.94 -24.46 -25.19
CA PHE A 6 -5.66 -23.11 -25.65
C PHE A 6 -6.38 -22.98 -27.00
N PHE A 7 -7.61 -22.45 -27.01
CA PHE A 7 -8.12 -21.85 -28.23
C PHE A 7 -7.26 -20.62 -28.49
N SER A 8 -6.33 -20.71 -29.44
CA SER A 8 -5.74 -19.52 -30.04
C SER A 8 -6.86 -18.80 -30.79
N LEU A 9 -7.58 -17.91 -30.10
CA LEU A 9 -8.56 -17.02 -30.74
C LEU A 9 -7.92 -16.37 -31.97
N CYS A 10 -8.68 -16.34 -33.07
CA CYS A 10 -8.24 -15.75 -34.34
C CYS A 10 -7.73 -14.32 -34.10
N PRO A 11 -6.62 -13.87 -34.72
CA PRO A 11 -6.06 -12.53 -34.50
C PRO A 11 -7.09 -11.40 -34.64
N SER A 12 -8.06 -11.54 -35.55
CA SER A 12 -9.15 -10.58 -35.74
C SER A 12 -10.11 -10.50 -34.55
N ILE A 13 -10.37 -11.62 -33.87
CA ILE A 13 -11.23 -11.68 -32.67
C ILE A 13 -10.49 -11.02 -31.49
N ARG A 14 -9.20 -11.32 -31.32
CA ARG A 14 -8.36 -10.67 -30.29
C ARG A 14 -8.29 -9.16 -30.49
N LYS A 15 -8.24 -8.70 -31.74
CA LYS A 15 -8.23 -7.27 -32.07
C LYS A 15 -9.57 -6.60 -31.69
N ALA A 16 -10.70 -7.20 -32.05
CA ALA A 16 -12.02 -6.67 -31.71
C ALA A 16 -12.28 -6.65 -30.19
N GLU A 17 -11.84 -7.68 -29.48
CA GLU A 17 -11.91 -7.74 -28.00
C GLU A 17 -11.08 -6.61 -27.37
N ARG A 18 -9.84 -6.39 -27.83
CA ARG A 18 -8.99 -5.29 -27.37
C ARG A 18 -9.62 -3.92 -27.63
N GLU A 19 -10.17 -3.69 -28.82
CA GLU A 19 -10.85 -2.43 -29.15
C GLU A 19 -12.06 -2.19 -28.23
N SER A 20 -12.85 -3.23 -27.93
CA SER A 20 -13.95 -3.16 -26.97
C SER A 20 -13.46 -2.85 -25.56
N SER A 21 -12.36 -3.46 -25.10
CA SER A 21 -11.75 -3.18 -23.80
C SER A 21 -11.25 -1.75 -23.70
N VAL A 22 -10.58 -1.23 -24.73
CA VAL A 22 -10.10 0.17 -24.75
C VAL A 22 -11.25 1.15 -24.59
N LEU A 23 -12.36 0.94 -25.31
CA LEU A 23 -13.54 1.82 -25.21
C LEU A 23 -14.17 1.78 -23.82
N LYS A 24 -14.42 0.58 -23.29
CA LYS A 24 -15.00 0.38 -21.95
C LYS A 24 -14.12 1.00 -20.86
N ASN A 25 -12.86 0.58 -20.81
CA ASN A 25 -11.91 1.00 -19.78
C ASN A 25 -11.59 2.50 -19.90
N GLY A 26 -11.47 3.00 -21.13
CA GLY A 26 -11.25 4.43 -21.41
C GLY A 26 -12.43 5.31 -20.97
N SER A 27 -13.67 4.87 -21.20
CA SER A 27 -14.87 5.60 -20.72
C SER A 27 -14.88 5.70 -19.20
N MET A 28 -14.70 4.57 -18.52
CA MET A 28 -14.68 4.52 -17.05
C MET A 28 -13.54 5.36 -16.46
N LEU A 29 -12.34 5.31 -17.06
CA LEU A 29 -11.20 6.10 -16.63
C LEU A 29 -11.49 7.61 -16.78
N LEU A 30 -12.07 8.02 -17.90
CA LEU A 30 -12.41 9.41 -18.16
C LEU A 30 -13.50 9.92 -17.21
N GLU A 31 -14.54 9.13 -16.97
CA GLU A 31 -15.63 9.46 -16.04
C GLU A 31 -15.09 9.67 -14.61
N ASP A 32 -14.28 8.74 -14.09
CA ASP A 32 -13.72 8.85 -12.74
C ASP A 32 -12.68 9.98 -12.65
N LEU A 33 -11.91 10.25 -13.71
CA LEU A 33 -10.96 11.36 -13.76
C LEU A 33 -11.67 12.72 -13.68
N ILE A 34 -12.78 12.87 -14.40
CA ILE A 34 -13.63 14.07 -14.33
C ILE A 34 -14.21 14.22 -12.91
N ALA A 35 -14.71 13.14 -12.32
CA ALA A 35 -15.28 13.17 -10.97
C ALA A 35 -14.23 13.49 -9.86
N SER A 36 -12.97 13.10 -10.08
CA SER A 36 -11.90 13.20 -9.08
C SER A 36 -11.04 14.45 -9.20
N CYS A 37 -10.79 14.94 -10.42
CA CYS A 37 -9.85 16.04 -10.71
C CYS A 37 -10.39 17.07 -11.72
N ASP A 38 -11.69 17.13 -11.98
CA ASP A 38 -12.29 17.98 -13.03
C ASP A 38 -11.70 17.73 -14.44
N GLY A 39 -11.10 16.55 -14.65
CA GLY A 39 -10.41 16.18 -15.89
C GLY A 39 -8.98 16.73 -16.02
N GLU A 40 -8.49 17.52 -15.07
CA GLU A 40 -7.11 18.01 -15.06
C GLU A 40 -6.17 16.95 -14.52
N SER A 41 -5.25 16.47 -15.36
CA SER A 41 -4.20 15.55 -14.92
C SER A 41 -2.98 15.63 -15.83
N ASN A 42 -1.84 15.17 -15.30
CA ASN A 42 -0.64 15.00 -16.12
C ASN A 42 -0.89 13.92 -17.17
N PRO A 43 -0.49 14.13 -18.44
CA PRO A 43 -0.65 13.12 -19.48
C PRO A 43 0.11 11.85 -19.08
N ILE A 44 -0.58 10.72 -19.08
CA ILE A 44 0.00 9.40 -18.85
C ILE A 44 0.26 8.69 -20.18
N CYS A 45 1.34 7.90 -20.22
CA CYS A 45 1.64 7.09 -21.41
C CYS A 45 0.64 5.93 -21.51
N THR A 46 0.16 5.64 -22.72
CA THR A 46 -0.62 4.43 -22.99
C THR A 46 0.26 3.40 -23.68
N TYR A 47 0.34 2.21 -23.10
CA TYR A 47 1.06 1.07 -23.66
C TYR A 47 0.10 0.01 -24.19
N SER A 48 0.51 -0.69 -25.24
CA SER A 48 -0.24 -1.82 -25.80
C SER A 48 -0.10 -3.08 -24.95
N ALA A 49 -1.06 -4.01 -25.09
CA ALA A 49 -0.97 -5.30 -24.43
C ALA A 49 0.27 -6.09 -24.88
N ASP A 50 0.66 -5.96 -26.15
CA ASP A 50 1.80 -6.69 -26.72
C ASP A 50 3.15 -6.19 -26.17
N GLU A 51 3.28 -4.89 -25.89
CA GLU A 51 4.45 -4.32 -25.22
C GLU A 51 4.62 -4.89 -23.81
N LEU A 52 3.54 -4.95 -23.03
CA LEU A 52 3.57 -5.44 -21.66
C LEU A 52 3.81 -6.95 -21.60
N VAL A 53 3.19 -7.71 -22.52
CA VAL A 53 3.46 -9.14 -22.70
C VAL A 53 4.94 -9.35 -23.02
N LYS A 54 5.51 -8.60 -23.96
CA LYS A 54 6.93 -8.72 -24.31
C LYS A 54 7.85 -8.33 -23.15
N ALA A 55 7.55 -7.23 -22.47
CA ALA A 55 8.36 -6.70 -21.37
C ALA A 55 8.47 -7.64 -20.17
N THR A 56 7.46 -8.49 -19.97
CA THR A 56 7.36 -9.42 -18.83
C THR A 56 7.63 -10.88 -19.20
N ASP A 57 8.14 -11.14 -20.41
CA ASP A 57 8.29 -12.48 -20.98
C ASP A 57 6.99 -13.31 -20.89
N ASN A 58 5.88 -12.72 -21.35
CA ASN A 58 4.54 -13.29 -21.25
C ASN A 58 4.05 -13.47 -19.80
N PHE A 59 4.37 -12.52 -18.93
CA PHE A 59 4.08 -12.59 -17.49
C PHE A 59 4.66 -13.86 -16.85
N HIS A 60 5.91 -14.20 -17.21
CA HIS A 60 6.55 -15.41 -16.71
C HIS A 60 6.76 -15.32 -15.19
N PRO A 61 6.60 -16.42 -14.43
CA PRO A 61 6.80 -16.43 -12.97
C PRO A 61 8.18 -15.94 -12.50
N SER A 62 9.22 -16.03 -13.34
CA SER A 62 10.55 -15.47 -13.01
C SER A 62 10.57 -13.94 -12.95
N CYS A 63 9.58 -13.28 -13.53
CA CYS A 63 9.42 -11.83 -13.47
C CYS A 63 8.53 -11.40 -12.30
N LEU A 64 7.89 -12.33 -11.57
CA LEU A 64 7.01 -11.99 -10.45
C LEU A 64 7.81 -11.37 -9.30
N ILE A 65 7.37 -10.19 -8.84
CA ILE A 65 7.93 -9.46 -7.70
C ILE A 65 7.05 -9.62 -6.47
N SER A 66 5.74 -9.47 -6.64
CA SER A 66 4.77 -9.65 -5.58
C SER A 66 3.43 -10.13 -6.13
N GLU A 67 2.65 -10.77 -5.27
CA GLU A 67 1.33 -11.31 -5.56
C GLU A 67 0.38 -10.91 -4.43
N ASP A 68 -0.79 -10.43 -4.82
CA ASP A 68 -1.93 -10.11 -3.98
C ASP A 68 -3.14 -10.92 -4.47
N SER A 69 -4.26 -10.90 -3.73
CA SER A 69 -5.51 -11.52 -4.18
C SER A 69 -6.06 -10.94 -5.47
N ASP A 70 -5.88 -9.63 -5.71
CA ASP A 70 -6.52 -8.95 -6.85
C ASP A 70 -5.57 -8.69 -8.02
N PHE A 71 -4.24 -8.80 -7.80
CA PHE A 71 -3.24 -8.47 -8.80
C PHE A 71 -1.89 -9.16 -8.56
N GLN A 72 -1.05 -9.16 -9.59
CA GLN A 72 0.36 -9.53 -9.51
C GLN A 72 1.21 -8.38 -10.06
N VAL A 73 2.39 -8.18 -9.46
CA VAL A 73 3.37 -7.19 -9.90
C VAL A 73 4.56 -7.90 -10.52
N PHE A 74 4.85 -7.57 -11.77
CA PHE A 74 5.94 -8.14 -12.54
C PHE A 74 7.04 -7.10 -12.78
N ARG A 75 8.29 -7.53 -12.72
CA ARG A 75 9.39 -6.79 -13.32
C ARG A 75 9.28 -6.85 -14.84
N GLY A 76 9.43 -5.70 -15.48
CA GLY A 76 9.55 -5.61 -16.94
C GLY A 76 10.64 -4.66 -17.38
N PHE A 77 10.86 -4.61 -18.69
CA PHE A 77 11.75 -3.65 -19.35
C PHE A 77 11.00 -2.98 -20.51
N LEU A 78 10.76 -1.67 -20.39
CA LEU A 78 10.03 -0.82 -21.35
C LEU A 78 10.77 0.51 -21.49
N ASP A 79 10.77 1.12 -22.68
CA ASP A 79 11.43 2.41 -22.96
C ASP A 79 12.87 2.51 -22.45
N ASP A 80 13.66 1.45 -22.67
CA ASP A 80 15.06 1.34 -22.22
C ASP A 80 15.27 1.49 -20.70
N ARG A 81 14.23 1.21 -19.89
CA ARG A 81 14.28 1.23 -18.43
C ARG A 81 13.59 0.03 -17.81
N SER A 82 14.02 -0.34 -16.60
CA SER A 82 13.27 -1.29 -15.78
C SER A 82 11.99 -0.63 -15.26
N VAL A 83 10.91 -1.40 -15.22
CA VAL A 83 9.59 -0.96 -14.74
C VAL A 83 8.93 -2.05 -13.90
N LEU A 84 7.92 -1.68 -13.12
CA LEU A 84 6.98 -2.62 -12.52
C LEU A 84 5.67 -2.60 -13.31
N ILE A 85 5.13 -3.76 -13.64
CA ILE A 85 3.87 -3.93 -14.34
C ILE A 85 2.90 -4.61 -13.38
N LYS A 86 1.91 -3.85 -12.89
CA LYS A 86 0.86 -4.34 -12.01
C LYS A 86 -0.32 -4.80 -12.87
N LYS A 87 -0.59 -6.09 -12.86
CA LYS A 87 -1.65 -6.73 -13.65
C LYS A 87 -2.72 -7.26 -12.72
N TYR A 88 -3.93 -6.78 -12.93
CA TYR A 88 -5.11 -7.27 -12.22
C TYR A 88 -5.66 -8.53 -12.85
N PHE A 89 -6.35 -9.33 -12.03
CA PHE A 89 -7.09 -10.49 -12.48
C PHE A 89 -8.49 -10.47 -11.91
N GLN A 90 -9.37 -11.22 -12.56
CA GLN A 90 -10.71 -11.41 -12.03
C GLN A 90 -10.71 -12.59 -11.06
N GLU A 91 -10.91 -12.30 -9.77
CA GLU A 91 -11.20 -13.32 -8.78
C GLU A 91 -12.61 -13.89 -8.96
N ARG A 92 -12.82 -15.16 -8.53
CA ARG A 92 -14.12 -15.84 -8.74
C ARG A 92 -15.30 -15.15 -8.06
N TRP A 93 -15.03 -14.46 -6.96
CA TRP A 93 -16.02 -13.80 -6.12
C TRP A 93 -16.23 -12.32 -6.50
N LEU A 94 -15.42 -11.79 -7.42
CA LEU A 94 -15.45 -10.39 -7.83
C LEU A 94 -15.92 -10.28 -9.29
N SER A 95 -16.83 -9.35 -9.56
CA SER A 95 -17.24 -9.06 -10.92
C SER A 95 -16.08 -8.41 -11.69
N GLU A 96 -15.98 -8.65 -13.00
CA GLU A 96 -14.99 -7.96 -13.84
C GLU A 96 -15.12 -6.44 -13.72
N ALA A 97 -16.35 -5.91 -13.61
CA ALA A 97 -16.59 -4.48 -13.44
C ALA A 97 -15.98 -3.91 -12.15
N ASN A 98 -16.06 -4.65 -11.05
CA ASN A 98 -15.45 -4.24 -9.78
C ASN A 98 -13.92 -4.29 -9.86
N ALA A 99 -13.35 -5.32 -10.47
CA ALA A 99 -11.90 -5.41 -10.70
C ALA A 99 -11.39 -4.29 -11.63
N THR A 100 -12.15 -3.97 -12.68
CA THR A 100 -11.89 -2.81 -13.56
C THR A 100 -11.94 -1.50 -12.77
N SER A 101 -12.93 -1.31 -11.89
CA SER A 101 -13.02 -0.11 -11.05
C SER A 101 -11.82 0.03 -10.10
N MET A 102 -11.35 -1.08 -9.52
CA MET A 102 -10.14 -1.09 -8.67
C MET A 102 -8.89 -0.67 -9.45
N ALA A 103 -8.69 -1.20 -10.65
CA ALA A 103 -7.54 -0.85 -11.50
C ALA A 103 -7.59 0.62 -11.95
N ILE A 104 -8.77 1.11 -12.35
CA ILE A 104 -8.96 2.51 -12.76
C ILE A 104 -8.73 3.46 -11.60
N ARG A 105 -9.23 3.10 -10.42
CA ARG A 105 -8.99 3.86 -9.21
C ARG A 105 -7.51 3.95 -8.86
N ASP A 106 -6.80 2.83 -8.93
CA ASP A 106 -5.36 2.79 -8.67
C ASP A 106 -4.60 3.71 -9.66
N ILE A 107 -5.00 3.72 -10.95
CA ILE A 107 -4.46 4.65 -11.95
C ILE A 107 -4.69 6.10 -11.52
N ILE A 108 -5.93 6.49 -11.22
CA ILE A 108 -6.29 7.90 -10.95
C ILE A 108 -5.60 8.42 -9.69
N ILE A 109 -5.64 7.67 -8.60
CA ILE A 109 -5.00 8.10 -7.36
C ILE A 109 -3.48 8.11 -7.53
N SER A 110 -2.90 7.15 -8.26
CA SER A 110 -1.46 7.17 -8.59
C SER A 110 -1.07 8.40 -9.43
N MET A 111 -1.94 8.84 -10.35
CA MET A 111 -1.75 10.09 -11.10
C MET A 111 -1.76 11.31 -10.18
N GLN A 112 -2.74 11.39 -9.26
CA GLN A 112 -2.85 12.46 -8.26
C GLN A 112 -1.64 12.50 -7.32
N MET A 113 -1.09 11.33 -6.98
CA MET A 113 0.08 11.18 -6.11
C MET A 113 1.42 11.33 -6.84
N SER A 114 1.43 11.54 -8.16
CA SER A 114 2.65 11.54 -8.99
C SER A 114 3.71 12.56 -8.59
N THR A 115 3.32 13.67 -7.96
CA THR A 115 4.24 14.71 -7.46
C THR A 115 4.83 14.39 -6.09
N HIS A 116 4.23 13.46 -5.34
CA HIS A 116 4.69 13.09 -4.01
C HIS A 116 5.89 12.14 -4.09
N LYS A 117 7.04 12.57 -3.57
CA LYS A 117 8.31 11.82 -3.67
C LYS A 117 8.29 10.41 -3.09
N ASN A 118 7.43 10.17 -2.08
CA ASN A 118 7.27 8.89 -1.39
C ASN A 118 6.03 8.11 -1.85
N ALA A 119 5.46 8.44 -3.01
CA ALA A 119 4.52 7.58 -3.72
C ALA A 119 5.23 6.88 -4.89
N LEU A 120 4.82 5.65 -5.20
CA LEU A 120 5.33 4.91 -6.34
C LEU A 120 4.77 5.52 -7.63
N LYS A 121 5.63 6.09 -8.46
CA LYS A 121 5.18 6.86 -9.62
C LYS A 121 4.55 5.98 -10.71
N LEU A 122 3.38 6.39 -11.17
CA LEU A 122 2.78 5.91 -12.41
C LEU A 122 3.52 6.47 -13.62
N LEU A 123 3.96 5.58 -14.50
CA LEU A 123 4.58 5.91 -15.78
C LEU A 123 3.58 5.84 -16.93
N GLY A 124 2.56 5.00 -16.79
CA GLY A 124 1.47 4.87 -17.74
C GLY A 124 0.57 3.68 -17.44
N CYS A 125 -0.32 3.35 -18.36
CA CYS A 125 -1.23 2.22 -18.22
C CYS A 125 -1.50 1.54 -19.56
N CYS A 126 -2.06 0.33 -19.51
CA CYS A 126 -2.60 -0.38 -20.65
C CYS A 126 -4.08 -0.65 -20.45
N LEU A 127 -4.90 -0.17 -21.39
CA LEU A 127 -6.36 -0.30 -21.37
C LEU A 127 -6.87 -1.43 -22.29
N GLU A 128 -5.98 -2.10 -23.02
CA GLU A 128 -6.32 -3.15 -24.00
C GLU A 128 -6.66 -4.50 -23.35
N PHE A 129 -6.29 -4.71 -22.08
CA PHE A 129 -6.70 -5.89 -21.31
C PHE A 129 -8.16 -5.77 -20.83
N SER A 130 -8.79 -6.91 -20.51
CA SER A 130 -10.15 -6.91 -19.94
C SER A 130 -10.23 -6.09 -18.65
N ILE A 131 -9.18 -6.17 -17.82
CA ILE A 131 -8.95 -5.31 -16.67
C ILE A 131 -7.64 -4.54 -16.92
N PRO A 132 -7.61 -3.20 -16.78
CA PRO A 132 -6.42 -2.39 -17.02
C PRO A 132 -5.18 -2.86 -16.23
N ALA A 133 -4.00 -2.61 -16.80
CA ALA A 133 -2.72 -2.82 -16.13
C ALA A 133 -1.97 -1.50 -15.96
N LEU A 134 -1.21 -1.37 -14.88
CA LEU A 134 -0.41 -0.18 -14.58
C LEU A 134 1.06 -0.44 -14.91
N VAL A 135 1.74 0.60 -15.40
CA VAL A 135 3.20 0.64 -15.56
C VAL A 135 3.75 1.67 -14.58
N LEU A 136 4.55 1.20 -13.64
CA LEU A 136 5.04 1.95 -12.47
C LEU A 136 6.57 2.05 -12.52
N GLU A 137 7.13 3.06 -11.84
CA GLU A 137 8.58 3.18 -11.67
C GLU A 137 9.17 1.94 -10.99
N TYR A 138 10.41 1.59 -11.34
CA TYR A 138 11.05 0.44 -10.73
C TYR A 138 11.60 0.77 -9.35
N ALA A 139 11.28 -0.07 -8.37
CA ALA A 139 11.78 0.02 -7.01
C ALA A 139 12.70 -1.18 -6.73
N ALA A 140 14.01 -0.95 -6.85
CA ALA A 140 15.00 -2.02 -6.99
C ALA A 140 15.17 -2.91 -5.76
N LYS A 141 14.86 -2.42 -4.55
CA LYS A 141 14.91 -3.24 -3.34
C LYS A 141 13.67 -4.13 -3.19
N GLY A 142 12.64 -3.87 -3.98
CA GLY A 142 11.38 -4.63 -3.95
C GLY A 142 10.38 -4.02 -2.96
N VAL A 143 9.44 -4.85 -2.54
CA VAL A 143 8.36 -4.51 -1.63
C VAL A 143 8.63 -5.09 -0.23
N LEU A 144 8.14 -4.43 0.82
CA LEU A 144 8.21 -5.00 2.16
C LEU A 144 7.36 -6.27 2.27
N ASP A 145 7.84 -7.23 3.05
CA ASP A 145 7.10 -8.43 3.40
C ASP A 145 6.17 -8.20 4.61
N ASN A 146 5.41 -9.22 4.99
CA ASN A 146 4.49 -9.17 6.14
C ASN A 146 5.21 -9.02 7.51
N HIS A 147 6.55 -9.03 7.54
CA HIS A 147 7.38 -8.76 8.72
C HIS A 147 7.90 -7.30 8.74
N GLY A 148 7.65 -6.51 7.69
CA GLY A 148 8.25 -5.20 7.50
C GLY A 148 9.72 -5.24 7.09
N GLY A 149 10.21 -6.40 6.63
CA GLY A 149 11.55 -6.62 6.08
C GLY A 149 11.55 -6.70 4.55
N LEU A 150 12.67 -7.16 3.97
CA LEU A 150 12.78 -7.44 2.53
C LEU A 150 13.01 -8.93 2.27
N GLY A 151 12.19 -9.52 1.40
CA GLY A 151 12.29 -10.94 1.02
C GLY A 151 12.12 -11.90 2.21
N PHE A 152 12.52 -13.17 2.06
CA PHE A 152 12.44 -14.14 3.15
C PHE A 152 13.53 -13.88 4.20
N SER A 153 13.24 -12.99 5.16
CA SER A 153 13.97 -12.82 6.43
C SER A 153 15.11 -11.79 6.50
N ARG A 154 15.21 -10.82 5.58
CA ARG A 154 16.15 -9.70 5.78
C ARG A 154 15.52 -8.62 6.66
N SER A 155 15.85 -8.67 7.94
CA SER A 155 15.56 -7.60 8.92
C SER A 155 16.18 -6.28 8.44
N LEU A 156 15.39 -5.20 8.47
CA LEU A 156 15.87 -3.85 8.20
C LEU A 156 16.43 -3.23 9.48
N PRO A 157 17.55 -2.47 9.42
CA PRO A 157 18.07 -1.72 10.55
C PRO A 157 17.02 -0.78 11.14
N TRP A 158 17.09 -0.53 12.45
CA TRP A 158 16.11 0.29 13.16
C TRP A 158 15.98 1.68 12.54
N LYS A 159 17.11 2.31 12.21
CA LYS A 159 17.14 3.62 11.54
C LYS A 159 16.40 3.61 10.20
N THR A 160 16.48 2.52 9.44
CA THR A 160 15.76 2.37 8.16
C THR A 160 14.25 2.22 8.40
N ARG A 161 13.83 1.45 9.41
CA ARG A 161 12.40 1.31 9.76
C ARG A 161 11.79 2.66 10.19
N MET A 162 12.52 3.43 11.00
CA MET A 162 12.15 4.79 11.40
C MET A 162 12.00 5.73 10.19
N LEU A 163 12.97 5.70 9.27
CA LEU A 163 12.91 6.46 8.03
C LEU A 163 11.67 6.09 7.21
N ILE A 164 11.40 4.79 7.06
CA ILE A 164 10.24 4.30 6.31
C ILE A 164 8.95 4.80 6.94
N ALA A 165 8.78 4.60 8.25
CA ALA A 165 7.61 5.06 9.00
C ALA A 165 7.37 6.57 8.81
N ASN A 166 8.41 7.39 8.96
CA ASN A 166 8.32 8.84 8.77
C ASN A 166 7.86 9.20 7.35
N LYS A 167 8.49 8.64 6.32
CA LYS A 167 8.16 8.97 4.91
C LYS A 167 6.77 8.47 4.49
N VAL A 168 6.34 7.31 4.97
CA VAL A 168 4.99 6.79 4.72
C VAL A 168 3.94 7.64 5.45
N ALA A 169 4.20 8.06 6.70
CA ALA A 169 3.31 8.97 7.41
C ALA A 169 3.09 10.29 6.65
N ASN A 170 4.15 10.84 6.06
CA ASN A 170 4.04 12.03 5.21
C ASN A 170 3.19 11.78 3.95
N ALA A 171 3.33 10.63 3.30
CA ALA A 171 2.53 10.28 2.12
C ALA A 171 1.03 10.14 2.46
N LEU A 172 0.70 9.53 3.59
CA LEU A 172 -0.69 9.43 4.08
C LEU A 172 -1.24 10.79 4.50
N ALA A 173 -0.45 11.61 5.20
CA ALA A 173 -0.84 12.99 5.52
C ALA A 173 -1.14 13.81 4.26
N TYR A 174 -0.37 13.59 3.18
CA TYR A 174 -0.62 14.23 1.89
C TYR A 174 -1.96 13.78 1.28
N LEU A 175 -2.26 12.48 1.26
CA LEU A 175 -3.57 11.96 0.82
C LEU A 175 -4.75 12.56 1.60
N HIS A 176 -4.59 12.76 2.91
CA HIS A 176 -5.65 13.28 3.77
C HIS A 176 -5.86 14.79 3.64
N THR A 177 -4.84 15.56 3.21
CA THR A 177 -4.87 17.02 3.39
C THR A 177 -4.46 17.87 2.19
N ALA A 178 -3.78 17.30 1.19
CA ALA A 178 -3.28 18.05 0.04
C ALA A 178 -4.30 18.17 -1.10
N PHE A 179 -5.38 17.41 -1.04
CA PHE A 179 -6.45 17.42 -2.05
C PHE A 179 -7.67 18.19 -1.53
N PRO A 180 -8.55 18.69 -2.42
CA PRO A 180 -9.78 19.39 -2.01
C PRO A 180 -10.68 18.55 -1.09
N ARG A 181 -10.55 17.22 -1.18
CA ARG A 181 -11.27 16.25 -0.35
C ARG A 181 -10.27 15.18 0.13
N PRO A 182 -10.34 14.73 1.40
CA PRO A 182 -9.47 13.67 1.89
C PRO A 182 -9.63 12.38 1.07
N ILE A 183 -8.50 11.77 0.74
CA ILE A 183 -8.44 10.45 0.11
C ILE A 183 -7.97 9.45 1.18
N ILE A 184 -8.80 8.47 1.49
CA ILE A 184 -8.49 7.40 2.44
C ILE A 184 -7.86 6.25 1.65
N HIS A 185 -6.66 5.79 2.03
CA HIS A 185 -5.95 4.69 1.38
C HIS A 185 -6.68 3.36 1.54
N ARG A 186 -7.17 3.08 2.77
CA ARG A 186 -7.98 1.93 3.21
C ARG A 186 -7.31 0.55 3.18
N GLY A 187 -6.42 0.31 2.23
CA GLY A 187 -5.69 -0.96 2.06
C GLY A 187 -4.30 -1.02 2.70
N LEU A 188 -3.92 -0.07 3.57
CA LEU A 188 -2.53 0.10 3.99
C LEU A 188 -1.98 -1.12 4.78
N ASN A 189 -0.89 -1.69 4.27
CA ASN A 189 -0.10 -2.72 4.92
C ASN A 189 1.35 -2.69 4.36
N PRO A 190 2.31 -3.48 4.88
CA PRO A 190 3.69 -3.50 4.38
C PRO A 190 3.82 -3.82 2.88
N ALA A 191 2.97 -4.68 2.31
CA ALA A 191 2.99 -5.03 0.89
C ALA A 191 2.58 -3.85 -0.03
N CYS A 192 2.11 -2.73 0.52
CA CYS A 192 1.90 -1.47 -0.20
C CYS A 192 3.16 -0.59 -0.26
N ILE A 193 4.26 -0.97 0.40
CA ILE A 193 5.46 -0.12 0.57
C ILE A 193 6.63 -0.72 -0.22
N PHE A 194 6.93 -0.12 -1.35
CA PHE A 194 8.13 -0.43 -2.13
C PHE A 194 9.32 0.38 -1.65
N LEU A 195 10.54 -0.15 -1.82
CA LEU A 195 11.79 0.52 -1.51
C LEU A 195 12.62 0.74 -2.78
N ASP A 196 13.02 1.99 -3.02
CA ASP A 196 13.95 2.32 -4.10
C ASP A 196 15.41 1.97 -3.75
N ASP A 197 16.33 2.28 -4.66
CA ASP A 197 17.76 1.98 -4.51
C ASP A 197 18.38 2.51 -3.21
N ASP A 198 17.86 3.61 -2.68
CA ASP A 198 18.32 4.32 -1.49
C ASP A 198 17.53 3.93 -0.22
N TYR A 199 16.72 2.87 -0.27
CA TYR A 199 15.80 2.45 0.80
C TYR A 199 14.76 3.52 1.15
N LEU A 200 14.46 4.45 0.25
CA LEU A 200 13.36 5.39 0.45
C LEU A 200 12.04 4.70 0.09
N PRO A 201 11.00 4.82 0.94
CA PRO A 201 9.75 4.16 0.66
C PRO A 201 8.93 4.88 -0.39
N LYS A 202 8.18 4.06 -1.12
CA LYS A 202 7.25 4.39 -2.18
C LYS A 202 5.92 3.70 -1.86
N LEU A 203 4.99 4.48 -1.32
CA LEU A 203 3.61 4.04 -1.07
C LEU A 203 2.92 3.74 -2.40
N SER A 204 2.20 2.62 -2.47
CA SER A 204 1.56 2.10 -3.67
C SER A 204 0.24 1.42 -3.32
N ASP A 205 -0.47 0.95 -4.35
CA ASP A 205 -1.74 0.24 -4.26
C ASP A 205 -2.89 1.07 -3.67
N PHE A 206 -3.38 1.99 -4.50
CA PHE A 206 -4.52 2.85 -4.19
C PHE A 206 -5.85 2.25 -4.70
N SER A 207 -5.86 0.95 -5.00
CA SER A 207 -6.99 0.27 -5.65
C SER A 207 -8.27 0.25 -4.80
N LEU A 208 -8.11 0.29 -3.47
CA LEU A 208 -9.20 0.38 -2.51
C LEU A 208 -9.45 1.79 -1.98
N SER A 209 -8.66 2.77 -2.43
CA SER A 209 -8.75 4.13 -1.89
C SER A 209 -10.14 4.75 -2.10
N ILE A 210 -10.51 5.74 -1.31
CA ILE A 210 -11.82 6.37 -1.46
C ILE A 210 -11.76 7.82 -1.02
N THR A 211 -12.40 8.69 -1.81
CA THR A 211 -12.46 10.12 -1.50
C THR A 211 -13.71 10.40 -0.68
N ILE A 212 -13.57 11.15 0.42
CA ILE A 212 -14.72 11.60 1.21
C ILE A 212 -15.54 12.59 0.37
N PRO A 213 -16.87 12.38 0.18
CA PRO A 213 -17.69 13.31 -0.58
C PRO A 213 -17.77 14.71 0.03
N PRO A 214 -18.09 15.74 -0.78
CA PRO A 214 -18.33 17.09 -0.28
C PRO A 214 -19.34 17.11 0.89
N GLN A 215 -19.07 17.95 1.89
CA GLN A 215 -19.92 18.15 3.07
C GLN A 215 -20.18 16.90 3.93
N GLN A 216 -19.43 15.82 3.71
CA GLN A 216 -19.48 14.62 4.56
C GLN A 216 -18.23 14.50 5.42
N LEU A 217 -18.36 13.83 6.56
CA LEU A 217 -17.25 13.54 7.49
C LEU A 217 -16.76 12.10 7.38
N HIS A 218 -17.49 11.25 6.67
CA HIS A 218 -17.19 9.84 6.49
C HIS A 218 -17.77 9.34 5.17
N VAL A 219 -17.37 8.13 4.77
CA VAL A 219 -17.96 7.39 3.65
C VAL A 219 -18.48 6.07 4.17
N GLU A 220 -19.68 5.66 3.76
CA GLU A 220 -20.21 4.32 4.00
C GLU A 220 -19.91 3.46 2.77
N ASP A 221 -19.22 2.33 2.96
CA ASP A 221 -18.94 1.34 1.91
C ASP A 221 -18.75 -0.05 2.53
N ASP A 222 -18.85 -1.11 1.72
CA ASP A 222 -18.62 -2.50 2.12
C ASP A 222 -17.25 -2.66 2.80
N VAL A 223 -17.12 -3.56 3.79
CA VAL A 223 -15.82 -3.76 4.45
C VAL A 223 -14.80 -4.39 3.48
N LYS A 224 -13.75 -3.64 3.11
CA LYS A 224 -12.64 -4.06 2.24
C LYS A 224 -11.31 -3.66 2.87
N GLY A 225 -10.28 -4.49 2.70
CA GLY A 225 -8.92 -4.24 3.17
C GLY A 225 -8.26 -5.50 3.70
N THR A 226 -7.06 -5.36 4.23
CA THR A 226 -6.25 -6.49 4.68
C THR A 226 -6.61 -6.88 6.11
N TYR A 227 -7.06 -8.12 6.30
CA TYR A 227 -7.34 -8.68 7.62
C TYR A 227 -6.15 -8.46 8.58
N ARG A 228 -6.44 -8.11 9.84
CA ARG A 228 -5.51 -7.67 10.90
C ARG A 228 -4.91 -6.27 10.78
N TYR A 229 -5.11 -5.57 9.67
CA TYR A 229 -4.84 -4.13 9.54
C TYR A 229 -6.13 -3.29 9.56
N LEU A 230 -7.30 -3.94 9.45
CA LEU A 230 -8.60 -3.28 9.45
C LEU A 230 -8.89 -2.57 10.78
N ASP A 231 -9.33 -1.32 10.69
CA ASP A 231 -9.91 -0.56 11.80
C ASP A 231 -11.15 -1.30 12.34
N PRO A 232 -11.18 -1.70 13.63
CA PRO A 232 -12.30 -2.45 14.21
C PRO A 232 -13.60 -1.66 14.13
N THR A 233 -13.56 -0.33 14.27
CA THR A 233 -14.75 0.51 14.14
C THR A 233 -15.27 0.48 12.71
N TYR A 234 -14.39 0.46 11.71
CA TYR A 234 -14.79 0.36 10.30
C TYR A 234 -15.37 -1.01 10.00
N MET A 235 -14.72 -2.07 10.50
CA MET A 235 -15.22 -3.44 10.37
C MET A 235 -16.61 -3.61 10.98
N ALA A 236 -16.92 -2.92 12.09
CA ALA A 236 -18.22 -2.99 12.75
C ALA A 236 -19.30 -2.11 12.10
N THR A 237 -18.92 -0.96 11.53
CA THR A 237 -19.89 0.09 11.10
C THR A 237 -20.00 0.30 9.59
N GLY A 238 -18.99 -0.10 8.82
CA GLY A 238 -18.87 0.27 7.40
C GLY A 238 -18.46 1.72 7.15
N TYR A 239 -18.29 2.54 8.20
CA TYR A 239 -17.93 3.96 8.06
C TYR A 239 -16.42 4.15 7.98
N LEU A 240 -15.97 4.81 6.91
CA LEU A 240 -14.59 5.18 6.63
C LEU A 240 -14.36 6.65 6.96
N THR A 241 -13.28 6.92 7.68
CA THR A 241 -12.72 8.26 7.87
C THR A 241 -11.21 8.19 7.69
N GLU A 242 -10.53 9.33 7.70
CA GLU A 242 -9.06 9.39 7.71
C GLU A 242 -8.46 8.58 8.88
N LYS A 243 -9.22 8.44 9.98
CA LYS A 243 -8.82 7.65 11.16
C LYS A 243 -8.76 6.14 10.90
N THR A 244 -9.36 5.65 9.82
CA THR A 244 -9.20 4.27 9.38
C THR A 244 -7.76 4.01 8.94
N ASP A 245 -7.17 4.90 8.14
CA ASP A 245 -5.76 4.80 7.75
C ASP A 245 -4.82 4.97 8.94
N VAL A 246 -5.15 5.86 9.89
CA VAL A 246 -4.35 6.06 11.12
C VAL A 246 -4.23 4.74 11.90
N TYR A 247 -5.32 3.98 12.02
CA TYR A 247 -5.29 2.69 12.69
C TYR A 247 -4.38 1.70 11.95
N SER A 248 -4.60 1.52 10.64
CA SER A 248 -3.78 0.61 9.83
C SER A 248 -2.30 1.00 9.86
N PHE A 249 -2.00 2.29 9.84
CA PHE A 249 -0.63 2.80 9.99
C PHE A 249 -0.03 2.46 11.36
N GLY A 250 -0.81 2.62 12.44
CA GLY A 250 -0.39 2.19 13.77
C GLY A 250 -0.04 0.70 13.83
N VAL A 251 -0.82 -0.16 13.17
CA VAL A 251 -0.49 -1.60 13.03
C VAL A 251 0.82 -1.80 12.26
N VAL A 252 1.07 -1.05 11.17
CA VAL A 252 2.35 -1.09 10.44
C VAL A 252 3.53 -0.69 11.34
N LEU A 253 3.37 0.33 12.19
CA LEU A 253 4.40 0.69 13.17
C LEU A 253 4.67 -0.46 14.14
N LEU A 254 3.64 -1.12 14.66
CA LEU A 254 3.81 -2.30 15.53
C LEU A 254 4.55 -3.44 14.81
N VAL A 255 4.25 -3.70 13.54
CA VAL A 255 4.99 -4.67 12.72
C VAL A 255 6.47 -4.29 12.61
N PHE A 256 6.78 -3.03 12.33
CA PHE A 256 8.16 -2.54 12.28
C PHE A 256 8.87 -2.66 13.62
N LEU A 257 8.18 -2.51 14.74
CA LEU A 257 8.79 -2.69 16.05
C LEU A 257 9.09 -4.17 16.33
N MET A 258 8.18 -5.07 15.95
CA MET A 258 8.30 -6.50 16.29
C MET A 258 9.18 -7.31 15.34
N GLY A 259 9.26 -6.95 14.05
CA GLY A 259 10.02 -7.68 13.03
C GLY A 259 9.56 -9.13 12.79
N ARG A 260 8.34 -9.50 13.21
CA ARG A 260 7.76 -10.84 13.05
C ARG A 260 6.41 -10.78 12.34
N LYS A 261 5.98 -11.94 11.82
CA LYS A 261 4.74 -12.05 11.05
C LYS A 261 3.59 -11.83 11.99
N ILE A 262 2.58 -11.07 11.56
CA ILE A 262 1.32 -10.98 12.30
C ILE A 262 0.69 -12.38 12.47
N GLN A 263 0.95 -13.31 11.55
CA GLN A 263 0.49 -14.70 11.66
C GLN A 263 1.13 -15.50 12.79
N ASP A 264 2.31 -15.08 13.26
CA ASP A 264 3.01 -15.69 14.39
C ASP A 264 2.61 -15.06 15.73
N VAL A 265 1.79 -13.99 15.69
CA VAL A 265 1.13 -13.43 16.88
C VAL A 265 0.09 -14.44 17.34
N ASP A 266 0.20 -14.86 18.61
CA ASP A 266 -0.57 -15.93 19.23
C ASP A 266 -2.07 -15.87 18.86
N GLN A 267 -2.65 -17.02 18.52
CA GLN A 267 -4.08 -17.14 18.15
C GLN A 267 -5.02 -16.70 19.29
N ALA A 268 -4.51 -16.56 20.51
CA ALA A 268 -5.25 -16.07 21.66
C ALA A 268 -5.59 -14.57 21.60
N ALA A 269 -4.88 -13.75 20.81
CA ALA A 269 -5.18 -12.32 20.68
C ALA A 269 -6.04 -12.05 19.44
N GLU A 270 -7.10 -11.25 19.60
CA GLU A 270 -8.02 -10.92 18.49
C GLU A 270 -7.39 -9.91 17.51
N SER A 271 -6.38 -9.14 17.97
CA SER A 271 -5.67 -8.15 17.14
C SER A 271 -4.21 -7.93 17.55
N VAL A 272 -3.41 -7.34 16.64
CA VAL A 272 -2.00 -6.98 16.93
C VAL A 272 -1.88 -5.97 18.09
N PRO A 273 -2.68 -4.90 18.14
CA PRO A 273 -2.61 -3.96 19.26
C PRO A 273 -2.94 -4.61 20.61
N GLU A 274 -3.90 -5.52 20.65
CA GLU A 274 -4.25 -6.25 21.87
C GLU A 274 -3.11 -7.14 22.36
N TYR A 275 -2.51 -7.92 21.45
CA TYR A 275 -1.31 -8.71 21.76
C TYR A 275 -0.20 -7.82 22.33
N VAL A 276 0.10 -6.70 21.67
CA VAL A 276 1.13 -5.77 22.12
C VAL A 276 0.79 -5.20 23.50
N LYS A 277 -0.47 -4.80 23.75
CA LYS A 277 -0.89 -4.31 25.07
C LYS A 277 -0.71 -5.38 26.15
N LEU A 278 -1.06 -6.64 25.87
CA LEU A 278 -0.95 -7.75 26.82
C LEU A 278 0.52 -8.05 27.19
N HIS A 279 1.41 -8.07 26.20
CA HIS A 279 2.82 -8.43 26.39
C HIS A 279 3.74 -7.24 26.74
N ALA A 280 3.35 -6.00 26.41
CA ALA A 280 4.02 -4.80 26.89
C ALA A 280 3.57 -4.36 28.29
N SER A 281 2.46 -4.94 28.81
CA SER A 281 2.03 -4.74 30.18
C SER A 281 3.14 -5.15 31.15
N ASN A 282 3.31 -4.39 32.25
CA ASN A 282 4.38 -4.53 33.24
C ASN A 282 5.76 -3.96 32.85
N GLY A 283 5.85 -3.14 31.79
CA GLY A 283 7.06 -2.39 31.45
C GLY A 283 8.10 -3.16 30.63
N GLU A 284 7.75 -4.37 30.19
CA GLU A 284 8.63 -5.25 29.42
C GLU A 284 8.50 -5.03 27.90
N TYR A 285 8.58 -3.78 27.42
CA TYR A 285 8.49 -3.49 25.98
C TYR A 285 9.51 -4.29 25.14
N LYS A 286 10.65 -4.67 25.75
CA LYS A 286 11.71 -5.50 25.14
C LYS A 286 11.22 -6.88 24.69
N THR A 287 10.11 -7.40 25.22
CA THR A 287 9.51 -8.67 24.77
C THR A 287 8.79 -8.55 23.41
N ILE A 288 8.42 -7.32 23.05
CA ILE A 288 7.75 -7.00 21.78
C ILE A 288 8.75 -6.65 20.69
N VAL A 289 9.82 -5.91 21.04
CA VAL A 289 10.79 -5.41 20.07
C VAL A 289 11.56 -6.56 19.40
N ASP A 290 11.77 -6.43 18.10
CA ASP A 290 12.63 -7.33 17.31
C ASP A 290 14.00 -7.49 18.01
N PRO A 291 14.43 -8.73 18.30
CA PRO A 291 15.74 -8.98 18.91
C PRO A 291 16.89 -8.34 18.14
N CYS A 292 16.82 -8.25 16.81
CA CYS A 292 17.85 -7.60 15.99
C CYS A 292 17.96 -6.10 16.30
N ILE A 293 16.83 -5.43 16.57
CA ILE A 293 16.79 -4.02 16.97
C ILE A 293 17.40 -3.86 18.36
N LEU A 294 17.10 -4.76 19.31
CA LEU A 294 17.67 -4.72 20.65
C LEU A 294 19.18 -4.94 20.65
N GLU A 295 19.68 -5.83 19.78
CA GLU A 295 21.11 -6.02 19.56
C GLU A 295 21.77 -4.79 18.92
N GLU A 296 21.12 -4.16 17.93
CA GLU A 296 21.60 -2.92 17.28
C GLU A 296 21.70 -1.75 18.27
N VAL A 297 20.67 -1.60 19.12
CA VAL A 297 20.57 -0.51 20.12
C VAL A 297 21.49 -0.76 21.32
N GLY A 298 21.68 -2.01 21.72
CA GLY A 298 22.51 -2.36 22.87
C GLY A 298 22.01 -1.70 24.17
N ALA A 299 22.90 -0.95 24.83
CA ALA A 299 22.62 -0.27 26.09
C ALA A 299 22.37 1.25 25.94
N ASP A 300 22.16 1.73 24.71
CA ASP A 300 21.88 3.15 24.45
C ASP A 300 20.50 3.53 25.02
N GLU A 301 20.50 4.28 26.12
CA GLU A 301 19.29 4.74 26.81
C GLU A 301 18.41 5.63 25.93
N GLN A 302 19.00 6.46 25.06
CA GLN A 302 18.24 7.35 24.18
C GLN A 302 17.55 6.56 23.08
N ALA A 303 18.23 5.57 22.52
CA ALA A 303 17.64 4.68 21.53
C ALA A 303 16.55 3.77 22.15
N HIS A 304 16.72 3.34 23.40
CA HIS A 304 15.66 2.67 24.16
C HIS A 304 14.45 3.58 24.40
N GLN A 305 14.66 4.86 24.76
CA GLN A 305 13.57 5.83 24.89
C GLN A 305 12.87 6.06 23.53
N GLN A 306 13.63 6.09 22.43
CA GLN A 306 13.06 6.21 21.09
C GLN A 306 12.13 5.04 20.75
N LEU A 307 12.51 3.80 21.10
CA LEU A 307 11.66 2.62 20.91
C LEU A 307 10.36 2.71 21.73
N GLN A 308 10.44 3.21 22.96
CA GLN A 308 9.27 3.40 23.83
C GLN A 308 8.34 4.49 23.29
N ASP A 309 8.88 5.64 22.86
CA ASP A 309 8.10 6.71 22.25
C ASP A 309 7.42 6.24 20.95
N PHE A 310 8.13 5.46 20.14
CA PHE A 310 7.58 4.87 18.92
C PHE A 310 6.45 3.88 19.20
N LEU A 311 6.63 3.00 20.21
CA LEU A 311 5.58 2.10 20.68
C LEU A 311 4.35 2.87 21.20
N ALA A 312 4.57 3.92 21.99
CA ALA A 312 3.50 4.74 22.52
C ALA A 312 2.69 5.42 21.40
N LEU A 313 3.37 5.95 20.37
CA LEU A 313 2.72 6.53 19.21
C LEU A 313 1.93 5.48 18.41
N ALA A 314 2.50 4.28 18.21
CA ALA A 314 1.82 3.19 17.52
C ALA A 314 0.53 2.79 18.25
N LEU A 315 0.59 2.61 19.57
CA LEU A 315 -0.57 2.29 20.40
C LEU A 315 -1.63 3.39 20.39
N LEU A 316 -1.19 4.65 20.39
CA LEU A 316 -2.08 5.82 20.28
C LEU A 316 -2.83 5.84 18.94
N CYS A 317 -2.17 5.48 17.84
CA CYS A 317 -2.80 5.36 16.53
C CYS A 317 -3.84 4.22 16.45
N THR A 318 -3.66 3.17 17.27
CA THR A 318 -4.52 1.97 17.29
C THR A 318 -5.58 1.98 18.41
N LYS A 319 -5.94 3.15 18.95
CA LYS A 319 -7.01 3.24 19.94
C LYS A 319 -8.36 2.85 19.35
N ASP A 320 -9.23 2.25 20.15
CA ASP A 320 -10.55 1.81 19.68
C ASP A 320 -11.44 3.02 19.34
N GLU A 321 -11.46 4.03 20.22
CA GLU A 321 -12.13 5.31 19.98
C GLU A 321 -11.39 6.13 18.90
N ARG A 322 -12.09 6.47 17.81
CA ARG A 322 -11.51 7.14 16.63
C ARG A 322 -11.06 8.56 16.93
N GLU A 323 -11.78 9.24 17.82
CA GLU A 323 -11.56 10.61 18.24
C GLU A 323 -10.24 10.75 19.01
N GLU A 324 -9.83 9.69 19.71
CA GLU A 324 -8.58 9.67 20.47
C GLU A 324 -7.33 9.43 19.60
N ARG A 325 -7.51 8.92 18.37
CA ARG A 325 -6.41 8.75 17.42
C ARG A 325 -5.93 10.13 16.92
N PRO A 326 -4.63 10.40 16.78
CA PRO A 326 -4.14 11.62 16.14
C PRO A 326 -4.51 11.68 14.65
N CYS A 327 -4.39 12.85 14.02
CA CYS A 327 -4.41 12.92 12.56
C CYS A 327 -3.03 12.57 11.98
N MET A 328 -2.94 12.16 10.71
CA MET A 328 -1.66 11.74 10.11
C MET A 328 -0.61 12.86 10.07
N ILE A 329 -1.01 14.13 10.05
CA ILE A 329 -0.07 15.25 10.19
C ILE A 329 0.63 15.21 11.55
N ASP A 330 -0.11 14.99 12.63
CA ASP A 330 0.44 14.96 13.98
C ASP A 330 1.30 13.72 14.20
N VAL A 331 0.88 12.58 13.63
CA VAL A 331 1.70 11.36 13.60
C VAL A 331 3.03 11.59 12.88
N ALA A 332 3.01 12.22 11.70
CA ALA A 332 4.23 12.53 10.95
C ALA A 332 5.15 13.49 11.70
N LYS A 333 4.60 14.51 12.38
CA LYS A 333 5.37 15.44 13.23
C LYS A 333 6.00 14.71 14.41
N GLU A 334 5.26 13.82 15.08
CA GLU A 334 5.80 13.06 16.20
C GLU A 334 6.90 12.09 15.76
N LEU A 335 6.74 11.40 14.64
CA LEU A 335 7.82 10.55 14.09
C LEU A 335 9.09 11.35 13.82
N VAL A 336 8.99 12.60 13.33
CA VAL A 336 10.15 13.49 13.16
C VAL A 336 10.77 13.87 14.52
N ARG A 337 9.96 14.13 15.55
CA ARG A 337 10.45 14.43 16.91
C ARG A 337 11.21 13.22 17.47
N ILE A 338 10.61 12.03 17.37
CA ILE A 338 11.18 10.76 17.82
C ILE A 338 12.48 10.46 17.07
N GLU A 339 12.53 10.60 15.75
CA GLU A 339 13.75 10.38 14.96
C GLU A 339 14.90 11.30 15.39
N LYS A 340 14.61 12.57 15.69
CA LYS A 340 15.61 13.57 16.07
C LYS A 340 16.10 13.47 17.51
N SER A 341 15.42 12.72 18.39
CA SER A 341 15.82 12.63 19.80
C SER A 341 17.22 12.04 20.02
N ILE A 342 17.73 11.25 19.06
CA ILE A 342 19.06 10.62 19.08
C ILE A 342 20.13 11.50 18.40
N LEU A 343 19.74 12.43 17.53
CA LEU A 343 20.68 13.27 16.75
C LEU A 343 21.14 14.53 17.49
N CYS A 344 20.70 14.73 18.72
CA CYS A 344 20.95 15.93 19.52
C CYS A 344 22.18 15.78 20.43
N TYR A 345 23.32 15.32 19.93
CA TYR A 345 24.64 15.48 20.59
C TYR A 345 25.78 15.61 19.58
#